data_AF-A0A2V7AYV6-F1
#
_entry.id   AF-A0A2V7AYV6-F1
#
_cell.length_a   1.000
_cell.length_b   1.000
_cell.length_c   1.000
_cell.angle_alpha   90.00
_cell.angle_beta   90.00
_cell.angle_gamma   90.00
#
_symmetry.space_group_name_H-M   'P 1'
#
loop_
_entity.id
_entity.type
_entity.pdbx_description
1 polymer ?
#
loop_
_entity_poly.entity_id
_entity_poly.type
_entity_poly.pdbx_seq_one_letter_code
_entity_poly.pdbx_strand_id
1 'polypeptide(L)'
;MIDVKTADRELQTYIRPQTFPVAIRMLKPGEAIPDRAKRPARDFKKLSMNCQVIDMARRYGWMIALTREDHICSLGIAALGFEKPTHLHNSGTLCEGMYTETKEAGQRSEAAVDQFAPGEYYALLVAPLDRTTFEPHLVCIYANPAQVMRLTQAALWKRGGKLASAFGGRVDCSEIIVTTMRTDRPQVILPCSGDRIFGQTQDHEMAFTIPWAQMEEIVEGLRGTHAGGIRYPITQFMEYEAKLPPRYMEANRLWDAEKGRSEFTPRDRVVAAYKRSFADRVPVYPIVASFAGTLDGLSIEEYCTNTTRAITAMMNYYERYQPDVVLAYNDLAKEAEAFGCRVKYSDYVVPSIDAHVLAEDKSALARIPMPDPYKTARLPGFLDQCEALVKAKPPTAIGAVAVGPWTIAMLMRNPEVMLLDTFEDPQFIHDLMRVTTDFCKTWGDAIAKTGIGLSFSEPTASISLISPDNYRDFVAPYHKELVEYFKAKKVGVTTHICGTTYPIYEDLIQCGFTTVSFDLDQQADPTLYVDQLERFVEVARGRAVAIGNVDATKFEKTTKDAMVADVRRCLDAAARQSAFILSTSCEIPPKSDPEVVRWFMDAAHEYGRYDRIFETAPPAVTPAAAPGDSGDAKPKRKR
;
A
#
# COMPACT_ATOMS: atom_id res chain seq x y z
N MET A 1 -49.23 -22.25 30.23
CA MET A 1 -49.41 -22.11 28.79
C MET A 1 -49.50 -20.63 28.47
N ILE A 2 -48.52 -20.11 27.76
CA ILE A 2 -48.41 -18.71 27.34
C ILE A 2 -49.61 -18.28 26.48
N ASP A 3 -50.10 -17.05 26.63
CA ASP A 3 -51.14 -16.50 25.76
C ASP A 3 -50.54 -15.96 24.45
N VAL A 4 -51.35 -15.88 23.39
CA VAL A 4 -50.92 -15.49 22.04
C VAL A 4 -50.32 -14.09 21.96
N LYS A 5 -50.79 -13.12 22.76
CA LYS A 5 -50.27 -11.75 22.74
C LYS A 5 -48.91 -11.67 23.42
N THR A 6 -48.75 -12.37 24.53
CA THR A 6 -47.44 -12.48 25.19
C THR A 6 -46.45 -13.21 24.29
N ALA A 7 -46.84 -14.32 23.67
CA ALA A 7 -45.99 -15.07 22.73
C ALA A 7 -45.50 -14.20 21.56
N ASP A 8 -46.40 -13.45 20.90
CA ASP A 8 -46.02 -12.54 19.82
C ASP A 8 -45.05 -11.45 20.30
N ARG A 9 -45.33 -10.78 21.43
CA ARG A 9 -44.47 -9.73 21.99
C ARG A 9 -43.04 -10.22 22.24
N GLU A 10 -42.89 -11.45 22.74
CA GLU A 10 -41.58 -12.04 23.01
C GLU A 10 -40.83 -12.38 21.72
N LEU A 11 -41.52 -12.88 20.69
CA LEU A 11 -40.96 -13.06 19.36
C LEU A 11 -40.52 -11.72 18.74
N GLN A 12 -41.33 -10.67 18.86
CA GLN A 12 -40.95 -9.32 18.42
C GLN A 12 -39.70 -8.80 19.14
N THR A 13 -39.56 -9.11 20.42
CA THR A 13 -38.42 -8.66 21.23
C THR A 13 -37.13 -9.37 20.83
N TYR A 14 -37.15 -10.71 20.73
CA TYR A 14 -35.94 -11.51 20.60
C TYR A 14 -35.59 -11.92 19.18
N ILE A 15 -36.60 -12.05 18.31
CA ILE A 15 -36.44 -12.48 16.93
C ILE A 15 -36.61 -11.32 15.96
N ARG A 16 -37.47 -10.34 16.25
CA ARG A 16 -37.79 -9.20 15.37
C ARG A 16 -38.19 -9.67 13.97
N PRO A 17 -39.19 -10.57 13.83
CA PRO A 17 -39.57 -11.12 12.54
C PRO A 17 -40.03 -10.01 11.58
N GLN A 18 -39.71 -10.15 10.29
CA GLN A 18 -40.04 -9.13 9.28
C GLN A 18 -41.55 -9.09 8.95
N THR A 19 -42.24 -10.22 9.15
CA THR A 19 -43.68 -10.39 8.93
C THR A 19 -44.33 -10.97 10.19
N PHE A 20 -45.67 -10.96 10.28
CA PHE A 20 -46.35 -11.52 11.44
C PHE A 20 -46.03 -13.02 11.62
N PRO A 21 -45.67 -13.49 12.83
CA PRO A 21 -45.79 -14.91 13.17
C PRO A 21 -47.22 -15.39 12.89
N VAL A 22 -47.39 -16.56 12.29
CA VAL A 22 -48.70 -17.06 11.86
C VAL A 22 -49.15 -18.19 12.78
N ALA A 23 -50.29 -18.00 13.44
CA ALA A 23 -51.04 -19.04 14.14
C ALA A 23 -51.77 -19.93 13.14
N ILE A 24 -51.60 -21.25 13.25
CA ILE A 24 -52.21 -22.24 12.34
C ILE A 24 -53.02 -23.26 13.14
N ARG A 25 -54.25 -23.53 12.69
CA ARG A 25 -55.14 -24.57 13.23
C ARG A 25 -55.77 -25.36 12.08
N MET A 26 -55.90 -26.67 12.28
CA MET A 26 -56.64 -27.56 11.37
C MET A 26 -58.00 -27.84 12.00
N LEU A 27 -59.10 -27.60 11.28
CA LEU A 27 -60.46 -27.78 11.80
C LEU A 27 -61.00 -29.17 11.43
N LYS A 28 -61.48 -29.91 12.42
CA LYS A 28 -62.13 -31.21 12.27
C LYS A 28 -63.57 -31.04 11.78
N PRO A 29 -64.15 -32.05 11.10
CA PRO A 29 -65.56 -32.03 10.72
C PRO A 29 -66.46 -31.68 11.92
N GLY A 30 -67.30 -30.67 11.76
CA GLY A 30 -68.20 -30.17 12.81
C GLY A 30 -67.70 -28.95 13.59
N GLU A 31 -66.40 -28.61 13.54
CA GLU A 31 -65.90 -27.33 14.06
C GLU A 31 -66.31 -26.19 13.11
N ALA A 32 -66.72 -25.03 13.61
CA ALA A 32 -67.12 -23.90 12.76
C ALA A 32 -65.91 -23.05 12.30
N ILE A 33 -65.94 -22.56 11.06
CA ILE A 33 -65.01 -21.51 10.59
C ILE A 33 -65.42 -20.18 11.25
N PRO A 34 -64.50 -19.43 11.88
CA PRO A 34 -64.81 -18.12 12.45
C PRO A 34 -65.39 -17.14 11.40
N ASP A 35 -66.42 -16.37 11.76
CA ASP A 35 -67.12 -15.46 10.83
C ASP A 35 -66.21 -14.46 10.12
N ARG A 36 -65.15 -14.01 10.82
CA ARG A 36 -64.17 -13.04 10.29
C ARG A 36 -63.12 -13.67 9.37
N ALA A 37 -63.04 -14.99 9.30
CA ALA A 37 -62.10 -15.67 8.42
C ALA A 37 -62.54 -15.52 6.96
N LYS A 38 -61.62 -15.01 6.14
CA LYS A 38 -61.82 -14.94 4.69
C LYS A 38 -61.68 -16.33 4.08
N ARG A 39 -62.47 -16.64 3.06
CA ARG A 39 -62.39 -17.86 2.26
C ARG A 39 -62.14 -17.50 0.80
N PRO A 40 -61.05 -17.98 0.18
CA PRO A 40 -60.67 -17.57 -1.17
C PRO A 40 -61.77 -17.68 -2.23
N ALA A 41 -62.46 -18.82 -2.34
CA ALA A 41 -63.50 -19.01 -3.36
C ALA A 41 -64.74 -18.17 -3.05
N ARG A 42 -65.08 -18.00 -1.76
CA ARG A 42 -66.22 -17.18 -1.32
C ARG A 42 -65.99 -15.70 -1.53
N ASP A 43 -64.86 -15.18 -1.05
CA ASP A 43 -64.63 -13.74 -0.88
C ASP A 43 -63.77 -13.12 -1.98
N PHE A 44 -62.83 -13.87 -2.54
CA PHE A 44 -61.95 -13.40 -3.61
C PHE A 44 -62.38 -13.89 -4.99
N LYS A 45 -63.31 -14.87 -5.05
CA LYS A 45 -63.72 -15.58 -6.27
C LYS A 45 -62.51 -16.20 -7.00
N LYS A 46 -61.53 -16.67 -6.22
CA LYS A 46 -60.29 -17.31 -6.67
C LYS A 46 -60.01 -18.52 -5.80
N LEU A 47 -59.28 -19.49 -6.34
CA LEU A 47 -58.72 -20.57 -5.54
C LEU A 47 -57.33 -20.16 -5.05
N SER A 48 -56.90 -20.75 -3.93
CA SER A 48 -55.61 -20.48 -3.28
C SER A 48 -54.88 -21.78 -2.92
N MET A 49 -53.70 -21.65 -2.34
CA MET A 49 -52.83 -22.74 -1.90
C MET A 49 -52.46 -22.55 -0.43
N ASN A 50 -52.00 -23.61 0.24
CA ASN A 50 -51.53 -23.55 1.63
C ASN A 50 -50.47 -22.44 1.86
N CYS A 51 -49.40 -22.43 1.05
CA CYS A 51 -48.36 -21.41 1.11
C CYS A 51 -48.91 -19.99 0.94
N GLN A 52 -49.79 -19.79 -0.05
CA GLN A 52 -50.42 -18.49 -0.31
C GLN A 52 -51.24 -17.98 0.87
N VAL A 53 -52.06 -18.82 1.51
CA VAL A 53 -52.87 -18.34 2.64
C VAL A 53 -52.04 -18.07 3.88
N ILE A 54 -50.95 -18.83 4.10
CA ILE A 54 -49.98 -18.55 5.18
C ILE A 54 -49.30 -17.21 4.92
N ASP A 55 -48.88 -16.94 3.68
CA ASP A 55 -48.19 -15.69 3.33
C ASP A 55 -49.14 -14.48 3.36
N MET A 56 -50.39 -14.64 2.90
CA MET A 56 -51.44 -13.64 3.06
C MET A 56 -51.69 -13.31 4.53
N ALA A 57 -51.70 -14.32 5.41
CA ALA A 57 -51.84 -14.08 6.85
C ALA A 57 -50.65 -13.26 7.38
N ARG A 58 -49.41 -13.66 7.06
CA ARG A 58 -48.21 -12.98 7.59
C ARG A 58 -47.94 -11.59 7.01
N ARG A 59 -48.40 -11.31 5.79
CA ARG A 59 -48.15 -10.02 5.11
C ARG A 59 -49.36 -9.09 5.13
N TYR A 60 -50.55 -9.59 4.84
CA TYR A 60 -51.76 -8.76 4.82
C TYR A 60 -52.43 -8.66 6.19
N GLY A 61 -52.05 -9.52 7.14
CA GLY A 61 -52.60 -9.52 8.47
C GLY A 61 -54.03 -10.07 8.52
N TRP A 62 -54.40 -10.94 7.57
CA TRP A 62 -55.74 -11.51 7.44
C TRP A 62 -55.87 -12.86 8.13
N MET A 63 -57.05 -13.13 8.71
CA MET A 63 -57.46 -14.48 9.08
C MET A 63 -58.09 -15.14 7.84
N ILE A 64 -57.60 -16.32 7.46
CA ILE A 64 -58.04 -17.03 6.26
C ILE A 64 -58.34 -18.48 6.61
N ALA A 65 -59.48 -18.97 6.14
CA ALA A 65 -59.82 -20.37 6.13
C ALA A 65 -59.74 -20.91 4.70
N LEU A 66 -59.07 -22.04 4.52
CA LEU A 66 -58.90 -22.72 3.25
C LEU A 66 -59.52 -24.13 3.37
N THR A 67 -60.69 -24.32 2.77
CA THR A 67 -61.32 -25.65 2.65
C THR A 67 -60.94 -26.32 1.33
N ARG A 68 -61.44 -27.53 1.11
CA ARG A 68 -61.29 -28.22 -0.18
C ARG A 68 -61.76 -27.39 -1.37
N GLU A 69 -62.90 -26.70 -1.27
CA GLU A 69 -63.47 -25.88 -2.35
C GLU A 69 -62.67 -24.61 -2.64
N ASP A 70 -61.86 -24.15 -1.68
CA ASP A 70 -61.01 -22.97 -1.83
C ASP A 70 -59.62 -23.30 -2.42
N HIS A 71 -59.25 -24.58 -2.52
CA HIS A 71 -57.88 -25.02 -2.73
C HIS A 71 -57.61 -25.49 -4.17
N ILE A 72 -56.54 -24.99 -4.80
CA ILE A 72 -56.13 -25.38 -6.17
C ILE A 72 -54.93 -26.35 -6.22
N CYS A 73 -54.01 -26.28 -5.26
CA CYS A 73 -52.79 -27.10 -5.30
C CYS A 73 -53.08 -28.56 -4.89
N SER A 74 -53.00 -29.49 -5.84
CA SER A 74 -53.26 -30.93 -5.62
C SER A 74 -52.34 -31.53 -4.55
N LEU A 75 -51.07 -31.11 -4.52
CA LEU A 75 -50.10 -31.55 -3.52
C LEU A 75 -50.49 -31.12 -2.10
N GLY A 76 -50.94 -29.87 -1.94
CA GLY A 76 -51.39 -29.34 -0.64
C GLY A 76 -52.71 -29.96 -0.17
N ILE A 77 -53.63 -30.24 -1.11
CA ILE A 77 -54.89 -30.95 -0.84
C ILE A 77 -54.62 -32.34 -0.29
N ALA A 78 -53.74 -33.10 -0.96
CA ALA A 78 -53.37 -34.45 -0.54
C ALA A 78 -52.64 -34.43 0.81
N ALA A 79 -51.66 -33.53 0.99
CA ALA A 79 -50.90 -33.41 2.23
C ALA A 79 -51.79 -33.11 3.44
N LEU A 80 -52.75 -32.17 3.32
CA LEU A 80 -53.64 -31.82 4.42
C LEU A 80 -54.85 -32.75 4.58
N GLY A 81 -54.97 -33.79 3.75
CA GLY A 81 -56.05 -34.79 3.85
C GLY A 81 -57.43 -34.27 3.41
N PHE A 82 -57.50 -33.19 2.64
CA PHE A 82 -58.78 -32.63 2.17
C PHE A 82 -59.44 -33.46 1.05
N GLU A 83 -58.68 -34.33 0.39
CA GLU A 83 -59.18 -35.28 -0.59
C GLU A 83 -58.30 -36.52 -0.62
N LYS A 84 -58.83 -37.66 -1.08
CA LYS A 84 -58.04 -38.88 -1.23
C LYS A 84 -56.98 -38.72 -2.33
N PRO A 85 -55.69 -39.06 -2.07
CA PRO A 85 -54.66 -39.05 -3.10
C PRO A 85 -55.01 -39.97 -4.29
N THR A 86 -54.74 -39.50 -5.50
CA THR A 86 -54.94 -40.27 -6.74
C THR A 86 -53.73 -41.16 -7.07
N HIS A 87 -53.85 -42.02 -8.07
CA HIS A 87 -52.71 -42.84 -8.54
C HIS A 87 -51.49 -42.00 -8.96
N LEU A 88 -51.69 -40.74 -9.39
CA LEU A 88 -50.59 -39.83 -9.74
C LEU A 88 -49.73 -39.41 -8.54
N HIS A 89 -50.29 -39.41 -7.32
CA HIS A 89 -49.56 -39.06 -6.10
C HIS A 89 -48.70 -40.21 -5.56
N ASN A 90 -48.75 -41.39 -6.19
CA ASN A 90 -48.03 -42.59 -5.78
C ASN A 90 -47.18 -43.17 -6.92
N SER A 91 -47.22 -42.58 -8.12
CA SER A 91 -46.58 -43.13 -9.33
C SER A 91 -45.27 -42.44 -9.67
N GLY A 92 -44.83 -41.44 -8.89
CA GLY A 92 -43.67 -40.60 -9.15
C GLY A 92 -43.90 -39.53 -10.20
N THR A 93 -45.12 -39.47 -10.79
CA THR A 93 -45.44 -38.60 -11.92
C THR A 93 -45.39 -37.12 -11.53
N LEU A 94 -45.64 -36.76 -10.26
CA LEU A 94 -45.61 -35.36 -9.82
C LEU A 94 -44.20 -34.87 -9.47
N CYS A 95 -43.19 -35.73 -9.65
CA CYS A 95 -41.77 -35.45 -9.42
C CYS A 95 -40.93 -35.62 -10.70
N GLU A 96 -41.22 -36.64 -11.51
CA GLU A 96 -40.47 -36.96 -12.73
C GLU A 96 -40.36 -35.75 -13.67
N GLY A 97 -39.14 -35.48 -14.13
CA GLY A 97 -38.83 -34.37 -15.05
C GLY A 97 -38.85 -32.98 -14.43
N MET A 98 -39.27 -32.84 -13.16
CA MET A 98 -39.29 -31.55 -12.44
C MET A 98 -38.37 -31.54 -11.22
N TYR A 99 -38.37 -32.61 -10.44
CA TYR A 99 -37.55 -32.78 -9.23
C TYR A 99 -36.70 -34.06 -9.25
N THR A 100 -37.11 -35.06 -10.02
CA THR A 100 -36.41 -36.35 -10.13
C THR A 100 -36.28 -36.77 -11.60
N GLU A 101 -35.21 -37.49 -11.94
CA GLU A 101 -34.98 -38.00 -13.29
C GLU A 101 -35.99 -39.08 -13.69
N THR A 102 -36.35 -39.98 -12.75
CA THR A 102 -37.23 -41.12 -13.02
C THR A 102 -38.45 -41.15 -12.10
N LYS A 103 -39.48 -41.91 -12.49
CA LYS A 103 -40.65 -42.21 -11.65
C LYS A 103 -40.28 -42.92 -10.36
N GLU A 104 -39.36 -43.88 -10.38
CA GLU A 104 -38.97 -44.64 -9.19
C GLU A 104 -38.33 -43.72 -8.13
N ALA A 105 -37.52 -42.75 -8.58
CA ALA A 105 -37.03 -41.70 -7.71
C ALA A 105 -38.17 -40.80 -7.22
N GLY A 106 -39.07 -40.41 -8.11
CA GLY A 106 -40.25 -39.62 -7.79
C GLY A 106 -41.18 -40.26 -6.75
N GLN A 107 -41.37 -41.58 -6.83
CA GLN A 107 -42.17 -42.37 -5.88
C GLN A 107 -41.60 -42.31 -4.47
N ARG A 108 -40.27 -42.35 -4.34
CA ARG A 108 -39.61 -42.18 -3.03
C ARG A 108 -39.87 -40.77 -2.47
N SER A 109 -39.79 -39.75 -3.32
CA SER A 109 -40.07 -38.36 -2.91
C SER A 109 -41.54 -38.17 -2.53
N GLU A 110 -42.48 -38.74 -3.26
CA GLU A 110 -43.92 -38.68 -2.96
C GLU A 110 -44.25 -39.42 -1.66
N ALA A 111 -43.69 -40.62 -1.46
CA ALA A 111 -43.88 -41.42 -0.25
C ALA A 111 -43.27 -40.79 1.02
N ALA A 112 -42.29 -39.90 0.87
CA ALA A 112 -41.67 -39.19 1.98
C ALA A 112 -42.48 -37.97 2.49
N VAL A 113 -43.51 -37.53 1.75
CA VAL A 113 -44.35 -36.40 2.18
C VAL A 113 -45.28 -36.87 3.29
N ASP A 114 -45.22 -36.23 4.47
CA ASP A 114 -46.18 -36.48 5.54
C ASP A 114 -47.59 -36.01 5.14
N GLN A 115 -48.61 -36.81 5.47
CA GLN A 115 -50.01 -36.50 5.14
C GLN A 115 -50.91 -36.76 6.34
N PHE A 116 -52.01 -35.99 6.46
CA PHE A 116 -53.13 -36.34 7.33
C PHE A 116 -54.02 -37.41 6.68
N ALA A 117 -54.81 -38.13 7.48
CA ALA A 117 -55.76 -39.07 6.93
C ALA A 117 -56.86 -38.32 6.13
N PRO A 118 -57.34 -38.85 4.99
CA PRO A 118 -58.40 -38.22 4.23
C PRO A 118 -59.65 -37.99 5.09
N GLY A 119 -60.14 -36.74 5.13
CA GLY A 119 -61.30 -36.33 5.91
C GLY A 119 -61.05 -36.11 7.40
N GLU A 120 -59.80 -36.25 7.88
CA GLU A 120 -59.44 -35.96 9.29
C GLU A 120 -59.70 -34.48 9.65
N TYR A 121 -59.39 -33.59 8.71
CA TYR A 121 -59.67 -32.16 8.79
C TYR A 121 -60.36 -31.69 7.52
N TYR A 122 -61.23 -30.68 7.64
CA TYR A 122 -61.97 -30.13 6.50
C TYR A 122 -61.54 -28.69 6.12
N ALA A 123 -60.78 -28.01 7.00
CA ALA A 123 -60.29 -26.66 6.74
C ALA A 123 -58.94 -26.37 7.42
N LEU A 124 -58.10 -25.61 6.73
CA LEU A 124 -56.89 -24.98 7.26
C LEU A 124 -57.24 -23.55 7.67
N LEU A 125 -57.02 -23.20 8.92
CA LEU A 125 -57.25 -21.86 9.46
C LEU A 125 -55.91 -21.21 9.84
N VAL A 126 -55.64 -20.04 9.26
CA VAL A 126 -54.39 -19.28 9.46
C VAL A 126 -54.69 -17.83 9.82
N ALA A 127 -53.93 -17.27 10.76
CA ALA A 127 -54.06 -15.86 11.16
C ALA A 127 -52.74 -15.33 11.74
N PRO A 128 -52.49 -14.02 11.74
CA PRO A 128 -51.44 -13.42 12.57
C PRO A 128 -51.61 -13.83 14.04
N LEU A 129 -50.52 -14.19 14.69
CA LEU A 129 -50.52 -14.69 16.07
C LEU A 129 -51.14 -13.68 17.05
N ASP A 130 -50.84 -12.39 16.90
CA ASP A 130 -51.38 -11.31 17.73
C ASP A 130 -52.88 -11.04 17.51
N ARG A 131 -53.46 -11.55 16.42
CA ARG A 131 -54.85 -11.29 15.97
C ARG A 131 -55.73 -12.53 15.95
N THR A 132 -55.21 -13.69 16.32
CA THR A 132 -56.00 -14.93 16.32
C THR A 132 -57.06 -14.92 17.41
N THR A 133 -58.22 -15.52 17.12
CA THR A 133 -59.32 -15.74 18.09
C THR A 133 -59.49 -17.23 18.41
N PHE A 134 -58.53 -18.06 18.00
CA PHE A 134 -58.52 -19.50 18.22
C PHE A 134 -57.19 -19.92 18.84
N GLU A 135 -57.20 -21.05 19.54
CA GLU A 135 -55.97 -21.68 20.01
C GLU A 135 -55.30 -22.43 18.84
N PRO A 136 -54.08 -22.07 18.44
CA PRO A 136 -53.40 -22.73 17.32
C PRO A 136 -52.91 -24.13 17.71
N HIS A 137 -52.76 -25.00 16.71
CA HIS A 137 -51.97 -26.21 16.88
C HIS A 137 -50.46 -25.91 16.82
N LEU A 138 -50.08 -24.91 16.01
CA LEU A 138 -48.69 -24.49 15.84
C LEU A 138 -48.59 -23.04 15.39
N VAL A 139 -47.40 -22.47 15.55
CA VAL A 139 -47.02 -21.14 15.06
C VAL A 139 -45.90 -21.29 14.05
N CYS A 140 -46.07 -20.71 12.86
CA CYS A 140 -45.05 -20.64 11.82
C CYS A 140 -44.45 -19.23 11.77
N ILE A 141 -43.12 -19.14 11.78
CA ILE A 141 -42.36 -17.89 11.74
C ILE A 141 -41.45 -17.95 10.51
N TYR A 142 -41.70 -17.09 9.53
CA TYR A 142 -40.76 -16.85 8.45
C TYR A 142 -39.70 -15.85 8.91
N ALA A 143 -38.44 -16.21 8.71
CA ALA A 143 -37.31 -15.46 9.24
C ALA A 143 -36.03 -15.72 8.44
N ASN A 144 -35.02 -14.86 8.57
CA ASN A 144 -33.72 -15.10 7.95
C ASN A 144 -32.91 -16.20 8.69
N PRO A 145 -31.82 -16.74 8.12
CA PRO A 145 -31.04 -17.80 8.75
C PRO A 145 -30.53 -17.47 10.17
N ALA A 146 -30.17 -16.21 10.45
CA ALA A 146 -29.71 -15.80 11.78
C ALA A 146 -30.85 -15.79 12.82
N GLN A 147 -32.07 -15.43 12.40
CA GLN A 147 -33.27 -15.50 13.23
C GLN A 147 -33.69 -16.96 13.49
N VAL A 148 -33.66 -17.81 12.46
CA VAL A 148 -33.89 -19.26 12.61
C VAL A 148 -32.84 -19.90 13.52
N MET A 149 -31.57 -19.48 13.44
CA MET A 149 -30.54 -19.90 14.38
C MET A 149 -30.92 -19.54 15.83
N ARG A 150 -31.44 -18.34 16.09
CA ARG A 150 -31.91 -17.95 17.44
C ARG A 150 -33.07 -18.84 17.91
N LEU A 151 -34.03 -19.14 17.04
CA LEU A 151 -35.16 -20.04 17.35
C LEU A 151 -34.68 -21.47 17.63
N THR A 152 -33.71 -21.98 16.87
CA THR A 152 -33.08 -23.28 17.11
C THR A 152 -32.35 -23.32 18.46
N GLN A 153 -31.58 -22.28 18.78
CA GLN A 153 -30.91 -22.18 20.09
C GLN A 153 -31.92 -22.12 21.24
N ALA A 154 -33.05 -21.44 21.05
CA ALA A 154 -34.12 -21.41 22.03
C ALA A 154 -34.77 -22.79 22.21
N ALA A 155 -35.04 -23.52 21.13
CA ALA A 155 -35.56 -24.89 21.18
C ALA A 155 -34.62 -25.88 21.87
N LEU A 156 -33.31 -25.61 21.84
CA LEU A 156 -32.29 -26.43 22.47
C LEU A 156 -31.90 -25.95 23.86
N TRP A 157 -32.44 -24.84 24.37
CA TRP A 157 -32.02 -24.22 25.63
C TRP A 157 -32.09 -25.18 26.82
N LYS A 158 -33.22 -25.88 26.98
CA LYS A 158 -33.38 -26.87 28.07
C LYS A 158 -32.83 -28.25 27.71
N ARG A 159 -32.90 -28.62 26.43
CA ARG A 159 -32.69 -30.00 25.97
C ARG A 159 -31.24 -30.29 25.57
N GLY A 160 -30.48 -29.26 25.17
CA GLY A 160 -29.17 -29.41 24.55
C GLY A 160 -29.22 -30.24 23.25
N GLY A 161 -28.05 -30.63 22.74
CA GLY A 161 -27.95 -31.52 21.58
C GLY A 161 -28.24 -30.84 20.23
N LYS A 162 -29.06 -31.48 19.39
CA LYS A 162 -29.37 -31.03 18.03
C LYS A 162 -30.86 -31.10 17.72
N LEU A 163 -31.36 -30.14 16.94
CA LEU A 163 -32.69 -30.18 16.34
C LEU A 163 -32.58 -30.88 14.98
N ALA A 164 -33.42 -31.89 14.75
CA ALA A 164 -33.45 -32.65 13.50
C ALA A 164 -34.70 -32.32 12.70
N SER A 165 -34.50 -31.83 11.49
CA SER A 165 -35.54 -31.61 10.46
C SER A 165 -35.06 -32.21 9.14
N ALA A 166 -36.01 -32.64 8.31
CA ALA A 166 -35.74 -33.16 6.97
C ALA A 166 -36.36 -32.20 5.94
N PHE A 167 -35.72 -32.06 4.78
CA PHE A 167 -36.13 -31.12 3.74
C PHE A 167 -36.34 -31.85 2.43
N GLY A 168 -37.56 -31.80 1.90
CA GLY A 168 -37.88 -32.38 0.60
C GLY A 168 -37.62 -31.42 -0.58
N GLY A 169 -37.46 -30.12 -0.31
CA GLY A 169 -37.40 -29.08 -1.36
C GLY A 169 -38.71 -28.94 -2.16
N ARG A 170 -39.78 -29.59 -1.70
CA ARG A 170 -41.13 -29.60 -2.27
C ARG A 170 -42.14 -29.85 -1.15
N VAL A 171 -43.34 -29.29 -1.30
CA VAL A 171 -44.46 -29.52 -0.37
C VAL A 171 -44.09 -29.19 1.10
N ASP A 172 -43.28 -28.16 1.29
CA ASP A 172 -42.89 -27.63 2.60
C ASP A 172 -44.09 -27.24 3.49
N CYS A 173 -45.24 -26.89 2.92
CA CYS A 173 -46.47 -26.72 3.69
C CYS A 173 -46.88 -27.99 4.48
N SER A 174 -46.47 -29.19 4.04
CA SER A 174 -46.57 -30.42 4.83
C SER A 174 -45.60 -30.40 6.02
N GLU A 175 -44.34 -30.01 5.80
CA GLU A 175 -43.33 -29.90 6.85
C GLU A 175 -43.76 -28.87 7.93
N ILE A 176 -44.28 -27.71 7.48
CA ILE A 176 -44.80 -26.64 8.35
C ILE A 176 -45.94 -27.14 9.23
N ILE A 177 -46.89 -27.89 8.64
CA ILE A 177 -48.17 -28.22 9.29
C ILE A 177 -48.19 -29.67 9.76
N VAL A 178 -48.16 -30.62 8.83
CA VAL A 178 -48.39 -32.04 9.10
C VAL A 178 -47.25 -32.65 9.91
N THR A 179 -46.00 -32.52 9.45
CA THR A 179 -44.83 -33.06 10.16
C THR A 179 -44.74 -32.48 11.57
N THR A 180 -44.96 -31.17 11.71
CA THR A 180 -44.93 -30.49 13.01
C THR A 180 -46.02 -31.00 13.96
N MET A 181 -47.26 -31.13 13.50
CA MET A 181 -48.36 -31.66 14.32
C MET A 181 -48.16 -33.14 14.67
N ARG A 182 -47.68 -33.97 13.74
CA ARG A 182 -47.50 -35.41 13.97
C ARG A 182 -46.32 -35.74 14.87
N THR A 183 -45.23 -34.99 14.75
CA THR A 183 -44.02 -35.22 15.55
C THR A 183 -44.07 -34.54 16.91
N ASP A 184 -44.94 -33.54 17.08
CA ASP A 184 -44.96 -32.62 18.22
C ASP A 184 -43.53 -32.12 18.53
N ARG A 185 -42.84 -31.65 17.49
CA ARG A 185 -41.48 -31.09 17.58
C ARG A 185 -41.35 -29.86 16.70
N PRO A 186 -40.59 -28.84 17.15
CA PRO A 186 -40.26 -27.71 16.30
C PRO A 186 -39.52 -28.17 15.03
N GLN A 187 -39.83 -27.54 13.89
CA GLN A 187 -39.17 -27.81 12.63
C GLN A 187 -38.48 -26.56 12.11
N VAL A 188 -37.23 -26.72 11.67
CA VAL A 188 -36.61 -25.80 10.72
C VAL A 188 -37.15 -26.16 9.35
N ILE A 189 -37.60 -25.16 8.61
CA ILE A 189 -38.23 -25.32 7.31
C ILE A 189 -37.36 -24.62 6.27
N LEU A 190 -37.11 -25.31 5.17
CA LEU A 190 -36.49 -24.75 3.98
C LEU A 190 -37.59 -24.51 2.94
N PRO A 191 -38.05 -23.25 2.74
CA PRO A 191 -39.15 -22.97 1.83
C PRO A 191 -38.89 -23.49 0.42
N CYS A 192 -39.85 -24.24 -0.10
CA CYS A 192 -39.74 -24.93 -1.38
C CYS A 192 -39.98 -23.99 -2.57
N SER A 193 -39.70 -24.46 -3.80
CA SER A 193 -39.93 -23.67 -5.01
C SER A 193 -41.38 -23.17 -5.13
N GLY A 194 -42.36 -23.99 -4.72
CA GLY A 194 -43.77 -23.61 -4.73
C GLY A 194 -44.09 -22.49 -3.72
N ASP A 195 -43.49 -22.51 -2.54
CA ASP A 195 -43.67 -21.45 -1.54
C ASP A 195 -43.00 -20.14 -1.98
N ARG A 196 -41.82 -20.23 -2.61
CA ARG A 196 -41.12 -19.07 -3.19
C ARG A 196 -41.89 -18.44 -4.35
N ILE A 197 -42.38 -19.25 -5.28
CA ILE A 197 -43.07 -18.76 -6.49
C ILE A 197 -44.50 -18.34 -6.17
N PHE A 198 -45.29 -19.18 -5.50
CA PHE A 198 -46.71 -18.92 -5.31
C PHE A 198 -47.00 -18.23 -3.98
N GLY A 199 -46.31 -18.62 -2.92
CA GLY A 199 -46.36 -17.97 -1.61
C GLY A 199 -45.52 -16.70 -1.52
N GLN A 200 -44.66 -16.38 -2.50
CA GLN A 200 -43.83 -15.17 -2.52
C GLN A 200 -42.81 -15.09 -1.37
N THR A 201 -42.37 -16.24 -0.85
CA THR A 201 -41.27 -16.33 0.12
C THR A 201 -39.94 -15.89 -0.52
N GLN A 202 -39.23 -14.97 0.14
CA GLN A 202 -38.02 -14.34 -0.39
C GLN A 202 -36.78 -15.24 -0.27
N ASP A 203 -35.78 -15.08 -1.16
CA ASP A 203 -34.58 -15.93 -1.22
C ASP A 203 -33.80 -16.05 0.10
N HIS A 204 -33.80 -15.00 0.91
CA HIS A 204 -33.14 -14.96 2.21
C HIS A 204 -34.02 -15.47 3.36
N GLU A 205 -35.27 -15.85 3.11
CA GLU A 205 -36.19 -16.38 4.11
C GLU A 205 -36.08 -17.90 4.22
N MET A 206 -36.09 -18.32 5.47
CA MET A 206 -36.39 -19.67 5.96
C MET A 206 -37.70 -19.59 6.77
N ALA A 207 -38.19 -20.73 7.25
CA ALA A 207 -39.24 -20.74 8.26
C ALA A 207 -38.88 -21.62 9.45
N PHE A 208 -39.52 -21.37 10.58
CA PHE A 208 -39.42 -22.17 11.78
C PHE A 208 -40.82 -22.31 12.37
N THR A 209 -41.22 -23.55 12.62
CA THR A 209 -42.56 -23.84 13.12
C THR A 209 -42.49 -24.49 14.49
N ILE A 210 -43.39 -24.08 15.38
CA ILE A 210 -43.39 -24.39 16.81
C ILE A 210 -44.74 -25.00 17.15
N PRO A 211 -44.81 -26.26 17.64
CA PRO A 211 -46.02 -26.78 18.24
C PRO A 211 -46.48 -25.87 19.38
N TRP A 212 -47.76 -25.50 19.42
CA TRP A 212 -48.25 -24.49 20.37
C TRP A 212 -47.98 -24.85 21.83
N ALA A 213 -48.05 -26.15 22.16
CA ALA A 213 -47.73 -26.69 23.48
C ALA A 213 -46.28 -26.39 23.94
N GLN A 214 -45.36 -26.13 23.01
CA GLN A 214 -43.94 -25.85 23.28
C GLN A 214 -43.59 -24.36 23.21
N MET A 215 -44.55 -23.47 22.89
CA MET A 215 -44.28 -22.04 22.71
C MET A 215 -43.71 -21.38 23.98
N GLU A 216 -44.20 -21.78 25.16
CA GLU A 216 -43.70 -21.30 26.45
C GLU A 216 -42.23 -21.68 26.68
N GLU A 217 -41.84 -22.91 26.35
CA GLU A 217 -40.45 -23.37 26.43
C GLU A 217 -39.53 -22.61 25.45
N ILE A 218 -40.00 -22.34 24.23
CA ILE A 218 -39.23 -21.54 23.26
C ILE A 218 -39.00 -20.12 23.75
N VAL A 219 -40.04 -19.46 24.29
CA VAL A 219 -39.91 -18.10 24.83
C VAL A 219 -38.92 -18.07 26.00
N GLU A 220 -38.98 -19.04 26.90
CA GLU A 220 -37.99 -19.19 27.97
C GLU A 220 -36.56 -19.37 27.41
N GLY A 221 -36.40 -20.17 26.36
CA GLY A 221 -35.12 -20.37 25.69
C GLY A 221 -34.58 -19.10 25.03
N LEU A 222 -35.45 -18.30 24.42
CA LEU A 222 -35.09 -16.99 23.87
C LEU A 222 -34.58 -16.05 24.97
N ARG A 223 -35.31 -15.96 26.08
CA ARG A 223 -34.91 -15.15 27.26
C ARG A 223 -33.57 -15.62 27.84
N GLY A 224 -33.43 -16.92 28.08
CA GLY A 224 -32.24 -17.52 28.70
C GLY A 224 -30.99 -17.32 27.86
N THR A 225 -31.05 -17.65 26.57
CA THR A 225 -29.92 -17.45 25.65
C THR A 225 -29.59 -15.97 25.44
N HIS A 226 -30.58 -15.08 25.48
CA HIS A 226 -30.36 -13.63 25.42
C HIS A 226 -29.62 -13.08 26.64
N ALA A 227 -29.99 -13.54 27.84
CA ALA A 227 -29.28 -13.20 29.07
C ALA A 227 -27.82 -13.70 29.04
N GLY A 228 -27.57 -14.85 28.40
CA GLY A 228 -26.23 -15.37 28.13
C GLY A 228 -25.43 -14.65 27.03
N GLY A 229 -25.93 -13.54 26.49
CA GLY A 229 -25.21 -12.72 25.49
C GLY A 229 -25.51 -13.06 24.03
N ILE A 230 -26.30 -14.12 23.75
CA ILE A 230 -26.67 -14.48 22.39
C ILE A 230 -27.85 -13.61 21.93
N ARG A 231 -27.61 -12.67 21.04
CA ARG A 231 -28.60 -11.64 20.65
C ARG A 231 -28.89 -11.64 19.16
N TYR A 232 -30.02 -11.04 18.79
CA TYR A 232 -30.33 -10.66 17.42
C TYR A 232 -30.65 -9.15 17.36
N PRO A 233 -30.12 -8.39 16.39
CA PRO A 233 -29.11 -8.79 15.40
C PRO A 233 -27.82 -9.35 16.03
N ILE A 234 -27.07 -10.15 15.27
CA ILE A 234 -25.84 -10.79 15.76
C ILE A 234 -24.81 -9.71 16.10
N THR A 235 -24.36 -9.67 17.35
CA THR A 235 -23.32 -8.76 17.81
C THR A 235 -22.04 -9.00 17.01
N GLN A 236 -21.54 -7.96 16.35
CA GLN A 236 -20.24 -8.00 15.66
C GLN A 236 -19.13 -7.66 16.64
N PHE A 237 -18.05 -8.44 16.63
CA PHE A 237 -16.87 -8.14 17.43
C PHE A 237 -16.06 -7.02 16.77
N MET A 238 -15.93 -5.89 17.45
CA MET A 238 -15.26 -4.68 16.95
C MET A 238 -14.04 -4.27 17.79
N GLU A 239 -13.67 -5.07 18.79
CA GLU A 239 -12.54 -4.79 19.68
C GLU A 239 -11.23 -5.31 19.06
N TYR A 240 -10.89 -4.76 17.90
CA TYR A 240 -9.63 -5.00 17.22
C TYR A 240 -9.02 -3.66 16.76
N GLU A 241 -7.69 -3.59 16.69
CA GLU A 241 -7.00 -2.43 16.13
C GLU A 241 -6.88 -2.57 14.61
N ALA A 242 -7.41 -1.59 13.87
CA ALA A 242 -7.26 -1.54 12.43
C ALA A 242 -5.89 -0.95 12.06
N LYS A 243 -5.13 -1.67 11.22
CA LYS A 243 -3.90 -1.14 10.64
C LYS A 243 -4.22 -0.22 9.47
N LEU A 244 -3.93 1.07 9.61
CA LEU A 244 -4.05 2.03 8.51
C LEU A 244 -2.90 1.88 7.49
N PRO A 245 -3.10 2.32 6.23
CA PRO A 245 -2.03 2.39 5.26
C PRO A 245 -0.80 3.18 5.78
N PRO A 246 0.45 2.73 5.50
CA PRO A 246 1.66 3.41 6.02
C PRO A 246 1.73 4.91 5.72
N ARG A 247 1.27 5.34 4.54
CA ARG A 247 1.23 6.76 4.15
C ARG A 247 0.33 7.61 5.06
N TYR A 248 -0.74 7.04 5.63
CA TYR A 248 -1.58 7.77 6.59
C TYR A 248 -0.92 7.86 7.95
N MET A 249 -0.14 6.85 8.32
CA MET A 249 0.62 6.84 9.57
C MET A 249 1.75 7.88 9.57
N GLU A 250 2.25 8.32 8.41
CA GLU A 250 3.22 9.40 8.30
C GLU A 250 2.68 10.72 8.88
N ALA A 251 1.39 11.03 8.68
CA ALA A 251 0.75 12.19 9.29
C ALA A 251 0.69 12.09 10.82
N ASN A 252 0.41 10.89 11.35
CA ASN A 252 0.42 10.66 12.80
C ASN A 252 1.83 10.87 13.37
N ARG A 253 2.87 10.43 12.66
CA ARG A 253 4.27 10.65 13.06
C ARG A 253 4.61 12.14 13.15
N LEU A 254 4.11 12.97 12.22
CA LEU A 254 4.28 14.43 12.29
C LEU A 254 3.57 15.02 13.51
N TRP A 255 2.31 14.65 13.77
CA TRP A 255 1.61 15.10 14.97
C TRP A 255 2.26 14.63 16.27
N ASP A 256 2.85 13.44 16.28
CA ASP A 256 3.62 12.95 17.41
C ASP A 256 4.89 13.78 17.62
N ALA A 257 5.56 14.18 16.54
CA ALA A 257 6.70 15.09 16.61
C ALA A 257 6.32 16.49 17.13
N GLU A 258 5.26 17.10 16.59
CA GLU A 258 4.76 18.40 17.03
C GLU A 258 4.34 18.42 18.51
N LYS A 259 3.83 17.30 19.03
CA LYS A 259 3.41 17.15 20.42
C LYS A 259 4.53 16.66 21.35
N GLY A 260 5.76 16.52 20.86
CA GLY A 260 6.90 16.03 21.65
C GLY A 260 6.76 14.57 22.10
N ARG A 261 5.92 13.77 21.43
CA ARG A 261 5.77 12.32 21.67
C ARG A 261 6.79 11.49 20.89
N SER A 262 7.37 12.07 19.84
CA SER A 262 8.49 11.51 19.07
C SER A 262 9.33 12.65 18.50
N GLU A 263 10.46 12.35 17.86
CA GLU A 263 11.26 13.35 17.15
C GLU A 263 11.75 12.75 15.82
N PHE A 264 11.94 13.60 14.80
CA PHE A 264 12.65 13.22 13.59
C PHE A 264 14.15 13.31 13.83
N THR A 265 14.83 12.17 13.72
CA THR A 265 16.30 12.17 13.71
C THR A 265 16.83 12.76 12.40
N PRO A 266 18.07 13.27 12.38
CA PRO A 266 18.72 13.68 11.13
C PRO A 266 18.66 12.58 10.03
N ARG A 267 18.88 11.31 10.43
CA ARG A 267 18.72 10.16 9.53
C ARG A 267 17.28 9.99 9.00
N ASP A 268 16.25 10.22 9.81
CA ASP A 268 14.85 10.11 9.37
C ASP A 268 14.52 11.09 8.25
N ARG A 269 15.06 12.32 8.30
CA ARG A 269 14.86 13.34 7.27
C ARG A 269 15.45 12.92 5.93
N VAL A 270 16.66 12.36 5.95
CA VAL A 270 17.31 11.81 4.74
C VAL A 270 16.53 10.61 4.18
N VAL A 271 16.07 9.71 5.05
CA VAL A 271 15.23 8.58 4.63
C VAL A 271 13.91 9.05 4.02
N ALA A 272 13.29 10.11 4.57
CA ALA A 272 12.08 10.70 4.00
C ALA A 272 12.34 11.20 2.57
N ALA A 273 13.44 11.92 2.34
CA ALA A 273 13.82 12.39 1.01
C ALA A 273 14.01 11.24 0.00
N TYR A 274 14.73 10.17 0.38
CA TYR A 274 14.89 8.98 -0.47
C TYR A 274 13.57 8.23 -0.73
N LYS A 275 12.65 8.26 0.23
CA LYS A 275 11.30 7.70 0.07
C LYS A 275 10.36 8.61 -0.70
N ARG A 276 10.79 9.84 -1.04
CA ARG A 276 9.95 10.87 -1.66
C ARG A 276 8.74 11.18 -0.77
N SER A 277 9.02 11.37 0.52
CA SER A 277 8.05 11.77 1.54
C SER A 277 8.63 12.90 2.39
N PHE A 278 7.81 13.46 3.26
CA PHE A 278 8.11 14.62 4.08
C PHE A 278 8.46 14.21 5.51
N ALA A 279 9.43 14.91 6.08
CA ALA A 279 9.70 14.93 7.52
C ALA A 279 9.20 16.26 8.10
N ASP A 280 9.78 16.71 9.21
CA ASP A 280 9.57 18.04 9.79
C ASP A 280 10.23 19.15 8.94
N ARG A 281 11.40 18.89 8.34
CA ARG A 281 12.11 19.82 7.44
C ARG A 281 12.93 19.10 6.37
N VAL A 282 13.36 19.84 5.35
CA VAL A 282 14.31 19.40 4.32
C VAL A 282 15.63 18.97 5.01
N PRO A 283 16.18 17.78 4.71
CA PRO A 283 17.49 17.38 5.20
C PRO A 283 18.60 18.25 4.59
N VAL A 284 19.64 18.54 5.36
CA VAL A 284 20.74 19.42 4.98
C VAL A 284 22.11 18.88 5.40
N TYR A 285 23.10 19.05 4.53
CA TYR A 285 24.52 18.92 4.88
C TYR A 285 25.40 19.70 3.90
N PRO A 286 26.50 20.33 4.32
CA PRO A 286 27.52 20.81 3.38
C PRO A 286 28.51 19.68 3.03
N ILE A 287 29.03 19.70 1.81
CA ILE A 287 30.13 18.82 1.40
C ILE A 287 31.43 19.44 1.91
N VAL A 288 32.07 18.81 2.92
CA VAL A 288 33.19 19.44 3.63
C VAL A 288 34.57 18.92 3.25
N ALA A 289 34.73 17.62 2.92
CA ALA A 289 36.02 17.05 2.54
C ALA A 289 37.16 17.50 3.49
N SER A 290 38.26 18.05 2.95
CA SER A 290 39.41 18.56 3.70
C SER A 290 39.09 19.71 4.67
N PHE A 291 37.97 20.43 4.51
CA PHE A 291 37.54 21.45 5.48
C PHE A 291 37.36 20.85 6.88
N ALA A 292 36.91 19.60 7.00
CA ALA A 292 36.78 18.94 8.29
C ALA A 292 38.13 18.87 9.03
N GLY A 293 39.22 18.61 8.30
CA GLY A 293 40.57 18.56 8.86
C GLY A 293 41.14 19.94 9.20
N THR A 294 41.04 20.91 8.29
CA THR A 294 41.57 22.26 8.52
C THR A 294 40.83 22.99 9.64
N LEU A 295 39.55 22.69 9.86
CA LEU A 295 38.74 23.12 10.98
C LEU A 295 39.30 22.66 12.35
N ASP A 296 40.14 21.63 12.35
CA ASP A 296 40.89 21.09 13.50
C ASP A 296 42.39 21.43 13.45
N GLY A 297 42.80 22.34 12.57
CA GLY A 297 44.18 22.76 12.41
C GLY A 297 45.08 21.74 11.70
N LEU A 298 44.50 20.74 11.03
CA LEU A 298 45.26 19.82 10.19
C LEU A 298 45.62 20.48 8.85
N SER A 299 46.79 20.16 8.32
CA SER A 299 47.06 20.36 6.89
C SER A 299 46.20 19.41 6.04
N ILE A 300 46.03 19.73 4.76
CA ILE A 300 45.30 18.89 3.80
C ILE A 300 45.96 17.51 3.69
N GLU A 301 47.30 17.46 3.62
CA GLU A 301 48.04 16.20 3.57
C GLU A 301 47.81 15.35 4.82
N GLU A 302 47.90 15.93 6.02
CA GLU A 302 47.66 15.21 7.27
C GLU A 302 46.24 14.63 7.33
N TYR A 303 45.22 15.39 6.90
CA TYR A 303 43.85 14.89 6.84
C TYR A 303 43.71 13.74 5.82
N CYS A 304 44.31 13.85 4.64
CA CYS A 304 44.20 12.85 3.59
C CYS A 304 45.01 11.56 3.84
N THR A 305 46.10 11.64 4.60
CA THR A 305 47.06 10.54 4.78
C THR A 305 47.05 9.91 6.18
N ASN A 306 46.57 10.62 7.20
CA ASN A 306 46.49 10.10 8.57
C ASN A 306 45.06 9.71 8.95
N THR A 307 44.74 8.42 8.80
CA THR A 307 43.42 7.84 9.10
C THR A 307 42.87 8.21 10.47
N THR A 308 43.66 8.11 11.54
CA THR A 308 43.18 8.40 12.90
C THR A 308 42.82 9.86 13.10
N ARG A 309 43.62 10.77 12.54
CA ARG A 309 43.34 12.22 12.62
C ARG A 309 42.13 12.59 11.76
N ALA A 310 41.99 11.99 10.57
CA ALA A 310 40.82 12.18 9.71
C ALA A 310 39.52 11.77 10.40
N ILE A 311 39.49 10.59 11.04
CA ILE A 311 38.33 10.11 11.81
C ILE A 311 37.97 11.11 12.92
N THR A 312 38.97 11.57 13.66
CA THR A 312 38.77 12.54 14.75
C THR A 312 38.18 13.85 14.23
N ALA A 313 38.73 14.37 13.13
CA ALA A 313 38.27 15.61 12.50
C ALA A 313 36.83 15.50 11.97
N MET A 314 36.46 14.39 11.34
CA MET A 314 35.08 14.15 10.89
C MET A 314 34.08 14.09 12.05
N MET A 315 34.45 13.45 13.17
CA MET A 315 33.61 13.40 14.36
C MET A 315 33.47 14.78 15.01
N ASN A 316 34.56 15.55 15.10
CA ASN A 316 34.52 16.92 15.62
C ASN A 316 33.68 17.85 14.74
N TYR A 317 33.76 17.71 13.42
CA TYR A 317 32.88 18.40 12.48
C TYR A 317 31.40 18.05 12.75
N TYR A 318 31.08 16.77 12.92
CA TYR A 318 29.72 16.34 13.26
C TYR A 318 29.23 16.96 14.58
N GLU A 319 30.04 16.93 15.65
CA GLU A 319 29.66 17.54 16.93
C GLU A 319 29.42 19.05 16.84
N ARG A 320 30.14 19.75 15.94
CA ARG A 320 30.00 21.21 15.75
C ARG A 320 28.73 21.61 15.00
N TYR A 321 28.35 20.87 13.98
CA TYR A 321 27.29 21.30 13.03
C TYR A 321 26.09 20.37 12.95
N GLN A 322 26.21 19.14 13.44
CA GLN A 322 25.16 18.11 13.44
C GLN A 322 24.39 18.01 12.10
N PRO A 323 25.09 17.89 10.94
CA PRO A 323 24.42 17.79 9.65
C PRO A 323 23.61 16.50 9.53
N ASP A 324 22.61 16.49 8.64
CA ASP A 324 21.78 15.30 8.40
C ASP A 324 22.49 14.22 7.57
N VAL A 325 23.65 14.54 6.98
CA VAL A 325 24.57 13.58 6.35
C VAL A 325 26.01 13.90 6.76
N VAL A 326 26.80 12.86 7.07
CA VAL A 326 28.26 12.93 7.21
C VAL A 326 28.89 12.04 6.16
N LEU A 327 29.90 12.56 5.46
CA LEU A 327 30.62 11.82 4.41
C LEU A 327 32.02 11.46 4.89
N ALA A 328 32.41 10.19 4.77
CA ALA A 328 33.81 9.79 4.67
C ALA A 328 34.34 10.30 3.32
N TYR A 329 35.07 11.40 3.36
CA TYR A 329 35.60 12.05 2.17
C TYR A 329 36.93 12.74 2.45
N ASN A 330 38.00 12.21 1.86
CA ASN A 330 39.36 12.73 1.99
C ASN A 330 39.72 13.61 0.79
N ASP A 331 39.78 12.96 -0.37
CA ASP A 331 40.15 13.50 -1.68
C ASP A 331 39.72 12.53 -2.80
N LEU A 332 39.94 12.96 -4.03
CA LEU A 332 39.66 12.22 -5.26
C LEU A 332 40.93 11.64 -5.93
N ALA A 333 42.07 11.63 -5.23
CA ALA A 333 43.34 11.15 -5.77
C ALA A 333 43.68 9.71 -5.32
N LYS A 334 43.11 9.25 -4.19
CA LYS A 334 43.41 7.93 -3.57
C LYS A 334 43.25 6.74 -4.51
N GLU A 335 42.23 6.74 -5.37
CA GLU A 335 42.00 5.64 -6.32
C GLU A 335 43.07 5.63 -7.44
N ALA A 336 43.43 6.79 -7.98
CA ALA A 336 44.49 6.89 -8.99
C ALA A 336 45.88 6.58 -8.41
N GLU A 337 46.13 6.96 -7.15
CA GLU A 337 47.33 6.58 -6.41
C GLU A 337 47.43 5.06 -6.24
N ALA A 338 46.31 4.38 -6.00
CA ALA A 338 46.30 2.92 -5.89
C ALA A 338 46.71 2.22 -7.20
N PHE A 339 46.52 2.88 -8.34
CA PHE A 339 47.02 2.44 -9.65
C PHE A 339 48.49 2.85 -9.93
N GLY A 340 49.14 3.55 -9.01
CA GLY A 340 50.54 3.96 -9.12
C GLY A 340 50.78 5.41 -9.56
N CYS A 341 49.75 6.24 -9.62
CA CYS A 341 49.93 7.68 -9.84
C CYS A 341 50.54 8.35 -8.61
N ARG A 342 51.29 9.44 -8.80
CA ARG A 342 51.84 10.22 -7.67
C ARG A 342 50.92 11.38 -7.33
N VAL A 343 50.55 11.46 -6.05
CA VAL A 343 49.75 12.55 -5.51
C VAL A 343 50.65 13.71 -5.10
N LYS A 344 50.23 14.93 -5.43
CA LYS A 344 50.82 16.18 -4.99
C LYS A 344 49.86 16.86 -4.01
N TYR A 345 50.39 17.21 -2.85
CA TYR A 345 49.67 17.95 -1.82
C TYR A 345 50.01 19.44 -1.87
N SER A 346 49.08 20.26 -1.40
CA SER A 346 49.18 21.71 -1.27
C SER A 346 48.44 22.15 -0.01
N ASP A 347 48.85 23.27 0.59
CA ASP A 347 48.17 23.87 1.75
C ASP A 347 46.96 24.74 1.36
N TYR A 348 46.69 24.90 0.07
CA TYR A 348 45.68 25.83 -0.46
C TYR A 348 44.66 25.17 -1.37
N VAL A 349 45.05 24.10 -2.07
CA VAL A 349 44.19 23.40 -3.02
C VAL A 349 44.15 21.92 -2.67
N VAL A 350 43.06 21.26 -3.05
CA VAL A 350 42.89 19.82 -2.83
C VAL A 350 43.93 18.99 -3.58
N PRO A 351 44.20 17.73 -3.13
CA PRO A 351 45.26 16.91 -3.72
C PRO A 351 45.05 16.68 -5.22
N SER A 352 46.14 16.80 -5.99
CA SER A 352 46.16 16.60 -7.44
C SER A 352 47.13 15.50 -7.84
N ILE A 353 47.06 15.00 -9.08
CA ILE A 353 48.06 14.06 -9.62
C ILE A 353 49.13 14.86 -10.37
N ASP A 354 50.41 14.59 -10.07
CA ASP A 354 51.55 15.22 -10.77
C ASP A 354 52.43 14.23 -11.54
N ALA A 355 52.19 12.92 -11.39
CA ALA A 355 52.73 11.89 -12.26
C ALA A 355 51.66 10.83 -12.56
N HIS A 356 51.32 10.68 -13.83
CA HIS A 356 50.28 9.76 -14.31
C HIS A 356 50.89 8.45 -14.81
N VAL A 357 50.36 7.31 -14.34
CA VAL A 357 50.93 5.98 -14.63
C VAL A 357 50.86 5.59 -16.12
N LEU A 358 49.94 6.20 -16.88
CA LEU A 358 49.78 6.01 -18.32
C LEU A 358 50.11 7.27 -19.12
N ALA A 359 50.86 8.26 -18.60
CA ALA A 359 51.14 9.51 -19.33
C ALA A 359 51.70 9.28 -20.74
N GLU A 360 52.75 8.48 -20.87
CA GLU A 360 53.49 8.31 -22.12
C GLU A 360 53.23 6.95 -22.80
N ASP A 361 53.00 5.88 -22.04
CA ASP A 361 52.90 4.50 -22.55
C ASP A 361 51.50 3.90 -22.32
N LYS A 362 50.65 3.89 -23.36
CA LYS A 362 49.34 3.21 -23.35
C LYS A 362 49.45 1.70 -23.11
N SER A 363 50.52 1.07 -23.61
CA SER A 363 50.69 -0.39 -23.52
C SER A 363 50.91 -0.87 -22.09
N ALA A 364 51.30 0.02 -21.18
CA ALA A 364 51.42 -0.28 -19.76
C ALA A 364 50.08 -0.71 -19.14
N LEU A 365 48.92 -0.28 -19.69
CA LEU A 365 47.59 -0.67 -19.19
C LEU A 365 47.44 -2.20 -19.08
N ALA A 366 47.95 -2.96 -20.05
CA ALA A 366 47.87 -4.42 -20.07
C ALA A 366 48.65 -5.10 -18.93
N ARG A 367 49.53 -4.36 -18.23
CA ARG A 367 50.41 -4.85 -17.16
C ARG A 367 50.11 -4.24 -15.80
N ILE A 368 49.19 -3.27 -15.71
CA ILE A 368 48.82 -2.63 -14.46
C ILE A 368 48.04 -3.63 -13.58
N PRO A 369 48.51 -3.93 -12.36
CA PRO A 369 47.79 -4.81 -11.46
C PRO A 369 46.52 -4.14 -10.94
N MET A 370 45.44 -4.91 -10.80
CA MET A 370 44.22 -4.43 -10.15
C MET A 370 44.51 -4.14 -8.66
N PRO A 371 44.26 -2.92 -8.16
CA PRO A 371 44.49 -2.59 -6.75
C PRO A 371 43.62 -3.43 -5.81
N ASP A 372 44.18 -3.91 -4.70
CA ASP A 372 43.45 -4.62 -3.64
C ASP A 372 42.93 -3.58 -2.62
N PRO A 373 41.60 -3.41 -2.46
CA PRO A 373 41.00 -2.50 -1.49
C PRO A 373 41.56 -2.57 -0.07
N TYR A 374 42.05 -3.75 0.33
CA TYR A 374 42.49 -4.03 1.70
C TYR A 374 44.00 -3.97 1.87
N LYS A 375 44.78 -3.71 0.80
CA LYS A 375 46.25 -3.69 0.87
C LYS A 375 46.94 -2.55 0.13
N THR A 376 46.31 -2.00 -0.91
CA THR A 376 47.01 -1.08 -1.81
C THR A 376 46.89 0.37 -1.35
N ALA A 377 48.05 1.04 -1.18
CA ALA A 377 48.16 2.47 -0.90
C ALA A 377 47.23 2.94 0.24
N ARG A 378 46.47 4.03 0.04
CA ARG A 378 45.58 4.62 1.05
C ARG A 378 44.18 3.99 1.13
N LEU A 379 43.86 3.01 0.28
CA LEU A 379 42.54 2.37 0.26
C LEU A 379 42.16 1.70 1.61
N PRO A 380 43.06 0.95 2.29
CA PRO A 380 42.72 0.29 3.56
C PRO A 380 42.41 1.32 4.65
N GLY A 381 43.20 2.40 4.70
CA GLY A 381 42.97 3.49 5.63
C GLY A 381 41.61 4.16 5.43
N PHE A 382 41.13 4.30 4.19
CA PHE A 382 39.79 4.82 3.91
C PHE A 382 38.68 3.86 4.34
N LEU A 383 38.88 2.54 4.21
CA LEU A 383 37.94 1.55 4.76
C LEU A 383 37.85 1.64 6.28
N ASP A 384 38.99 1.81 6.98
CA ASP A 384 39.00 2.03 8.43
C ASP A 384 38.18 3.28 8.82
N GLN A 385 38.23 4.34 8.01
CA GLN A 385 37.40 5.54 8.24
C GLN A 385 35.91 5.25 8.10
N CYS A 386 35.53 4.52 7.04
CA CYS A 386 34.14 4.12 6.81
C CYS A 386 33.61 3.27 7.98
N GLU A 387 34.39 2.27 8.41
CA GLU A 387 34.06 1.41 9.54
C GLU A 387 33.95 2.19 10.86
N ALA A 388 34.83 3.18 11.08
CA ALA A 388 34.78 4.03 12.27
C ALA A 388 33.49 4.84 12.34
N LEU A 389 33.05 5.46 11.24
CA LEU A 389 31.77 6.18 11.19
C LEU A 389 30.57 5.25 11.42
N VAL A 390 30.56 4.07 10.79
CA VAL A 390 29.49 3.06 10.99
C VAL A 390 29.45 2.58 12.44
N LYS A 391 30.62 2.35 13.06
CA LYS A 391 30.72 1.91 14.45
C LYS A 391 30.28 3.00 15.43
N ALA A 392 30.58 4.26 15.14
CA ALA A 392 30.19 5.40 15.97
C ALA A 392 28.66 5.60 16.00
N LYS A 393 27.94 5.19 14.95
CA LYS A 393 26.47 5.30 14.81
C LYS A 393 25.93 6.69 15.21
N PRO A 394 26.47 7.79 14.66
CA PRO A 394 25.87 9.09 14.89
C PRO A 394 24.40 9.06 14.39
N PRO A 395 23.47 9.82 15.01
CA PRO A 395 22.05 9.85 14.62
C PRO A 395 21.78 10.53 13.26
N THR A 396 22.73 10.47 12.34
CA THR A 396 22.75 11.08 11.01
C THR A 396 22.91 10.01 9.92
N ALA A 397 22.65 10.36 8.66
CA ALA A 397 23.01 9.49 7.56
C ALA A 397 24.53 9.53 7.34
N ILE A 398 25.12 8.40 6.97
CA ILE A 398 26.56 8.29 6.70
C ILE A 398 26.80 7.77 5.29
N GLY A 399 27.72 8.40 4.57
CA GLY A 399 28.08 8.05 3.20
C GLY A 399 29.60 8.05 3.00
N ALA A 400 30.06 7.41 1.94
CA ALA A 400 31.45 7.42 1.51
C ALA A 400 31.55 7.94 0.08
N VAL A 401 32.59 8.71 -0.19
CA VAL A 401 32.88 9.26 -1.53
C VAL A 401 34.03 8.49 -2.17
N ALA A 402 33.68 7.63 -3.12
CA ALA A 402 34.61 7.00 -4.05
C ALA A 402 34.68 7.82 -5.35
N VAL A 403 35.75 7.62 -6.12
CA VAL A 403 35.89 8.23 -7.46
C VAL A 403 35.33 7.25 -8.51
N GLY A 404 34.59 7.77 -9.47
CA GLY A 404 34.03 6.94 -10.55
C GLY A 404 35.06 6.58 -11.64
N PRO A 405 34.69 5.64 -12.53
CA PRO A 405 35.60 5.08 -13.52
C PRO A 405 36.20 6.10 -14.49
N TRP A 406 35.46 7.14 -14.91
CA TRP A 406 35.94 8.11 -15.90
C TRP A 406 37.01 9.03 -15.31
N THR A 407 36.77 9.54 -14.11
CA THR A 407 37.73 10.37 -13.39
C THR A 407 39.00 9.58 -13.04
N ILE A 408 38.88 8.32 -12.60
CA ILE A 408 40.07 7.48 -12.37
C ILE A 408 40.87 7.31 -13.66
N ALA A 409 40.20 6.98 -14.77
CA ALA A 409 40.85 6.81 -16.08
C ALA A 409 41.61 8.08 -16.49
N MET A 410 40.99 9.23 -16.31
CA MET A 410 41.58 10.52 -16.65
C MET A 410 42.78 10.87 -15.76
N LEU A 411 42.71 10.57 -14.47
CA LEU A 411 43.83 10.73 -13.55
C LEU A 411 44.96 9.72 -13.82
N MET A 412 44.68 8.55 -14.40
CA MET A 412 45.72 7.60 -14.81
C MET A 412 46.43 8.00 -16.11
N ARG A 413 45.70 8.59 -17.07
CA ARG A 413 46.22 8.92 -18.42
C ARG A 413 46.80 10.32 -18.56
N ASN A 414 46.37 11.27 -17.72
CA ASN A 414 46.44 12.73 -17.91
C ASN A 414 45.20 13.28 -18.64
N PRO A 415 44.53 14.32 -18.10
CA PRO A 415 43.33 14.90 -18.71
C PRO A 415 43.46 15.35 -20.16
N GLU A 416 44.49 16.14 -20.47
CA GLU A 416 44.66 16.71 -21.81
C GLU A 416 44.90 15.61 -22.85
N VAL A 417 45.77 14.65 -22.50
CA VAL A 417 46.10 13.51 -23.37
C VAL A 417 44.89 12.58 -23.54
N MET A 418 44.15 12.30 -22.47
CA MET A 418 42.97 11.45 -22.56
C MET A 418 41.87 12.06 -23.44
N LEU A 419 41.70 13.38 -23.40
CA LEU A 419 40.74 14.08 -24.28
C LEU A 419 41.12 13.93 -25.76
N LEU A 420 42.40 14.03 -26.10
CA LEU A 420 42.88 13.75 -27.47
C LEU A 420 42.64 12.28 -27.86
N ASP A 421 42.88 11.35 -26.94
CA ASP A 421 42.67 9.93 -27.15
C ASP A 421 41.19 9.57 -27.42
N THR A 422 40.21 10.38 -26.96
CA THR A 422 38.79 10.17 -27.33
C THR A 422 38.53 10.31 -28.84
N PHE A 423 39.42 11.01 -29.56
CA PHE A 423 39.38 11.15 -31.00
C PHE A 423 40.40 10.25 -31.70
N GLU A 424 41.64 10.20 -31.20
CA GLU A 424 42.75 9.50 -31.85
C GLU A 424 42.74 7.99 -31.63
N ASP A 425 42.26 7.53 -30.47
CA ASP A 425 42.25 6.12 -30.08
C ASP A 425 41.06 5.79 -29.15
N PRO A 426 39.82 5.83 -29.67
CA PRO A 426 38.62 5.58 -28.88
C PRO A 426 38.61 4.19 -28.21
N GLN A 427 39.24 3.19 -28.84
CA GLN A 427 39.29 1.83 -28.30
C GLN A 427 40.13 1.77 -27.03
N PHE A 428 41.27 2.45 -26.98
CA PHE A 428 42.05 2.55 -25.75
C PHE A 428 41.26 3.16 -24.59
N ILE A 429 40.41 4.17 -24.86
CA ILE A 429 39.52 4.74 -23.84
C ILE A 429 38.54 3.68 -23.31
N HIS A 430 37.93 2.89 -24.18
CA HIS A 430 37.04 1.80 -23.76
C HIS A 430 37.75 0.71 -22.95
N ASP A 431 38.99 0.37 -23.31
CA ASP A 431 39.81 -0.61 -22.59
C ASP A 431 40.19 -0.07 -21.20
N LEU A 432 40.56 1.21 -21.10
CA LEU A 432 40.86 1.87 -19.84
C LEU A 432 39.61 1.97 -18.95
N MET A 433 38.48 2.39 -19.52
CA MET A 433 37.19 2.43 -18.81
C MET A 433 36.75 1.06 -18.32
N ARG A 434 37.07 -0.02 -19.05
CA ARG A 434 36.78 -1.36 -18.57
C ARG A 434 37.51 -1.68 -17.28
N VAL A 435 38.82 -1.40 -17.25
CA VAL A 435 39.68 -1.61 -16.07
C VAL A 435 39.21 -0.78 -14.88
N THR A 436 38.96 0.52 -15.07
CA THR A 436 38.55 1.40 -13.97
C THR A 436 37.14 1.07 -13.47
N THR A 437 36.24 0.60 -14.33
CA THR A 437 34.90 0.15 -13.91
C THR A 437 34.94 -1.13 -13.09
N ASP A 438 35.78 -2.10 -13.47
CA ASP A 438 35.94 -3.34 -12.70
C ASP A 438 36.60 -3.07 -11.34
N PHE A 439 37.53 -2.11 -11.29
CA PHE A 439 38.02 -1.58 -10.04
C PHE A 439 36.91 -0.93 -9.20
N CYS A 440 36.09 -0.05 -9.77
CA CYS A 440 34.99 0.62 -9.06
C CYS A 440 33.99 -0.38 -8.47
N LYS A 441 33.70 -1.51 -9.13
CA LYS A 441 32.89 -2.59 -8.56
C LYS A 441 33.56 -3.22 -7.34
N THR A 442 34.84 -3.57 -7.46
CA THR A 442 35.63 -4.19 -6.39
C THR A 442 35.79 -3.26 -5.19
N TRP A 443 36.07 -1.99 -5.47
CA TRP A 443 36.23 -0.94 -4.47
C TRP A 443 34.91 -0.59 -3.79
N GLY A 444 33.85 -0.38 -4.57
CA GLY A 444 32.52 -0.12 -4.02
C GLY A 444 31.96 -1.30 -3.24
N ASP A 445 32.28 -2.55 -3.59
CA ASP A 445 31.93 -3.73 -2.77
C ASP A 445 32.60 -3.69 -1.40
N ALA A 446 33.89 -3.32 -1.34
CA ALA A 446 34.61 -3.19 -0.08
C ALA A 446 34.01 -2.07 0.80
N ILE A 447 33.69 -0.91 0.20
CA ILE A 447 33.02 0.19 0.90
C ILE A 447 31.63 -0.24 1.39
N ALA A 448 30.80 -0.81 0.51
CA ALA A 448 29.43 -1.21 0.86
C ALA A 448 29.38 -2.27 1.96
N LYS A 449 30.40 -3.14 2.05
CA LYS A 449 30.54 -4.14 3.11
C LYS A 449 30.66 -3.53 4.51
N THR A 450 31.17 -2.30 4.63
CA THR A 450 31.23 -1.59 5.91
C THR A 450 29.84 -1.22 6.43
N GLY A 451 28.83 -1.12 5.55
CA GLY A 451 27.47 -0.67 5.86
C GLY A 451 27.23 0.82 5.68
N ILE A 452 28.22 1.57 5.17
CA ILE A 452 28.11 2.99 4.82
C ILE A 452 27.43 3.19 3.45
N GLY A 453 26.79 4.34 3.22
CA GLY A 453 26.24 4.69 1.90
C GLY A 453 27.33 4.87 0.85
N LEU A 454 27.04 4.55 -0.42
CA LEU A 454 28.01 4.60 -1.51
C LEU A 454 27.71 5.75 -2.49
N SER A 455 28.72 6.58 -2.74
CA SER A 455 28.69 7.64 -3.76
C SER A 455 29.90 7.54 -4.67
N PHE A 456 29.71 7.75 -5.97
CA PHE A 456 30.80 7.94 -6.94
C PHE A 456 30.84 9.40 -7.42
N SER A 457 31.97 10.07 -7.20
CA SER A 457 32.24 11.41 -7.71
C SER A 457 32.96 11.33 -9.05
N GLU A 458 32.46 12.09 -10.03
CA GLU A 458 32.90 12.10 -11.42
C GLU A 458 33.13 13.53 -11.95
N PRO A 459 34.00 14.33 -11.33
CA PRO A 459 34.22 15.73 -11.71
C PRO A 459 34.60 15.90 -13.18
N THR A 460 35.35 14.95 -13.76
CA THR A 460 35.80 15.06 -15.16
C THR A 460 34.77 14.56 -16.17
N ALA A 461 33.65 14.00 -15.73
CA ALA A 461 32.51 13.69 -16.59
C ALA A 461 31.61 14.92 -16.85
N SER A 462 31.99 16.07 -16.31
CA SER A 462 31.33 17.36 -16.49
C SER A 462 31.23 17.76 -17.96
N ILE A 463 30.11 18.36 -18.34
CA ILE A 463 29.92 18.95 -19.66
C ILE A 463 30.70 20.27 -19.84
N SER A 464 31.25 20.80 -18.76
CA SER A 464 32.28 21.84 -18.84
C SER A 464 33.61 21.31 -19.42
N LEU A 465 33.83 19.99 -19.41
CA LEU A 465 35.08 19.37 -19.89
C LEU A 465 34.89 18.48 -21.12
N ILE A 466 33.81 17.70 -21.18
CA ILE A 466 33.51 16.80 -22.30
C ILE A 466 32.16 17.11 -22.94
N SER A 467 31.98 16.80 -24.22
CA SER A 467 30.67 16.96 -24.86
C SER A 467 29.65 15.94 -24.32
N PRO A 468 28.33 16.22 -24.42
CA PRO A 468 27.30 15.23 -24.11
C PRO A 468 27.43 13.93 -24.91
N ASP A 469 27.94 14.01 -26.14
CA ASP A 469 28.15 12.84 -26.99
C ASP A 469 29.33 12.00 -26.47
N ASN A 470 30.43 12.63 -26.05
CA ASN A 470 31.53 11.92 -25.37
C ASN A 470 31.05 11.26 -24.07
N TYR A 471 30.16 11.90 -23.31
CA TYR A 471 29.57 11.27 -22.13
C TYR A 471 28.77 10.02 -22.52
N ARG A 472 27.92 10.10 -23.55
CA ARG A 472 27.09 8.96 -24.00
C ARG A 472 27.91 7.80 -24.52
N ASP A 473 29.01 8.07 -25.20
CA ASP A 473 29.85 7.05 -25.82
C ASP A 473 30.79 6.40 -24.79
N PHE A 474 31.52 7.23 -24.02
CA PHE A 474 32.62 6.74 -23.19
C PHE A 474 32.29 6.58 -21.70
N VAL A 475 31.22 7.20 -21.19
CA VAL A 475 30.92 7.23 -19.74
C VAL A 475 29.62 6.51 -19.42
N ALA A 476 28.52 6.85 -20.09
CA ALA A 476 27.18 6.34 -19.80
C ALA A 476 27.06 4.81 -19.78
N PRO A 477 27.69 4.03 -20.71
CA PRO A 477 27.60 2.58 -20.69
C PRO A 477 28.18 1.97 -19.40
N TYR A 478 29.29 2.54 -18.93
CA TYR A 478 30.01 2.11 -17.74
C TYR A 478 29.31 2.56 -16.45
N HIS A 479 28.77 3.79 -16.43
CA HIS A 479 27.89 4.26 -15.36
C HIS A 479 26.67 3.35 -15.20
N LYS A 480 25.99 3.03 -16.29
CA LYS A 480 24.82 2.12 -16.27
C LYS A 480 25.19 0.75 -15.71
N GLU A 481 26.29 0.17 -16.19
CA GLU A 481 26.77 -1.12 -15.70
C GLU A 481 27.09 -1.09 -14.20
N LEU A 482 27.76 -0.02 -13.73
CA LEU A 482 28.11 0.15 -12.32
C LEU A 482 26.87 0.28 -11.44
N VAL A 483 25.89 1.08 -11.86
CA VAL A 483 24.62 1.25 -11.15
C VAL A 483 23.82 -0.05 -11.11
N GLU A 484 23.71 -0.76 -12.24
CA GLU A 484 23.01 -2.05 -12.31
C GLU A 484 23.67 -3.11 -11.41
N TYR A 485 25.00 -3.13 -11.35
CA TYR A 485 25.77 -4.01 -10.47
C TYR A 485 25.40 -3.82 -8.99
N PHE A 486 25.42 -2.59 -8.49
CA PHE A 486 25.10 -2.30 -7.09
C PHE A 486 23.60 -2.41 -6.79
N LYS A 487 22.74 -2.06 -7.76
CA LYS A 487 21.28 -2.25 -7.65
C LYS A 487 20.92 -3.72 -7.47
N ALA A 488 21.57 -4.64 -8.18
CA ALA A 488 21.38 -6.08 -8.00
C ALA A 488 21.71 -6.56 -6.57
N LYS A 489 22.59 -5.83 -5.87
CA LYS A 489 22.97 -6.07 -4.47
C LYS A 489 22.14 -5.26 -3.46
N LYS A 490 21.11 -4.54 -3.92
CA LYS A 490 20.28 -3.64 -3.10
C LYS A 490 21.07 -2.48 -2.46
N VAL A 491 22.17 -2.08 -3.09
CA VAL A 491 22.96 -0.90 -2.71
C VAL A 491 22.58 0.24 -3.64
N GLY A 492 22.11 1.35 -3.07
CA GLY A 492 21.87 2.58 -3.82
C GLY A 492 23.19 3.31 -4.08
N VAL A 493 23.34 3.88 -5.27
CA VAL A 493 24.52 4.63 -5.67
C VAL A 493 24.12 6.07 -5.91
N THR A 494 24.79 6.99 -5.21
CA THR A 494 24.74 8.42 -5.51
C THR A 494 25.83 8.77 -6.51
N THR A 495 25.57 9.70 -7.42
CA THR A 495 26.61 10.29 -8.26
C THR A 495 26.76 11.77 -7.96
N HIS A 496 28.00 12.27 -7.99
CA HIS A 496 28.30 13.70 -7.99
C HIS A 496 29.08 14.06 -9.25
N ILE A 497 28.66 15.10 -9.96
CA ILE A 497 29.38 15.63 -11.14
C ILE A 497 29.54 17.14 -10.97
N CYS A 498 30.78 17.61 -11.03
CA CYS A 498 31.11 19.04 -10.92
C CYS A 498 30.75 19.81 -12.19
N GLY A 499 30.68 21.14 -12.11
CA GLY A 499 30.41 22.01 -13.26
C GLY A 499 29.08 21.74 -13.97
N THR A 500 29.02 22.06 -15.26
CA THR A 500 27.80 21.97 -16.08
C THR A 500 27.41 20.49 -16.28
N THR A 501 26.23 20.10 -15.82
CA THR A 501 25.70 18.72 -15.86
C THR A 501 24.30 18.65 -16.49
N TYR A 502 23.55 19.75 -16.52
CA TYR A 502 22.17 19.76 -17.03
C TYR A 502 21.94 19.14 -18.42
N PRO A 503 22.88 19.16 -19.39
CA PRO A 503 22.67 18.54 -20.69
C PRO A 503 22.55 17.01 -20.65
N ILE A 504 22.99 16.36 -19.56
CA ILE A 504 23.03 14.90 -19.41
C ILE A 504 22.16 14.37 -18.25
N TYR A 505 21.26 15.19 -17.67
CA TYR A 505 20.40 14.72 -16.57
C TYR A 505 19.50 13.53 -16.95
N GLU A 506 18.93 13.53 -18.16
CA GLU A 506 18.13 12.39 -18.60
C GLU A 506 19.02 11.15 -18.81
N ASP A 507 20.25 11.31 -19.32
CA ASP A 507 21.22 10.24 -19.46
C ASP A 507 21.59 9.62 -18.09
N LEU A 508 21.79 10.44 -17.05
CA LEU A 508 22.04 9.96 -15.68
C LEU A 508 20.86 9.17 -15.11
N ILE A 509 19.63 9.65 -15.31
CA ILE A 509 18.42 8.93 -14.86
C ILE A 509 18.27 7.62 -15.63
N GLN A 510 18.57 7.59 -16.93
CA GLN A 510 18.54 6.39 -17.76
C GLN A 510 19.61 5.37 -17.38
N CYS A 511 20.77 5.82 -16.92
CA CYS A 511 21.79 4.95 -16.30
C CYS A 511 21.29 4.31 -15.00
N GLY A 512 20.21 4.84 -14.41
CA GLY A 512 19.55 4.28 -13.24
C GLY A 512 19.91 4.97 -11.93
N PHE A 513 20.64 6.09 -11.97
CA PHE A 513 20.90 6.89 -10.77
C PHE A 513 19.58 7.40 -10.20
N THR A 514 19.35 7.15 -8.91
CA THR A 514 18.16 7.61 -8.19
C THR A 514 18.46 8.77 -7.24
N THR A 515 19.74 9.15 -7.12
CA THR A 515 20.23 10.28 -6.32
C THR A 515 21.38 10.93 -7.08
N VAL A 516 21.27 12.22 -7.35
CA VAL A 516 22.27 12.98 -8.13
C VAL A 516 22.61 14.26 -7.37
N SER A 517 23.89 14.43 -7.10
CA SER A 517 24.51 15.65 -6.62
C SER A 517 25.17 16.37 -7.80
N PHE A 518 25.01 17.68 -7.89
CA PHE A 518 25.55 18.45 -9.01
C PHE A 518 25.88 19.88 -8.60
N ASP A 519 26.80 20.47 -9.34
CA ASP A 519 27.30 21.82 -9.10
C ASP A 519 26.31 22.92 -9.52
N LEU A 520 26.70 24.17 -9.29
CA LEU A 520 26.11 25.32 -9.94
C LEU A 520 26.61 25.43 -11.38
N ASP A 521 25.79 26.00 -12.25
CA ASP A 521 26.29 26.48 -13.53
C ASP A 521 27.07 27.77 -13.29
N GLN A 522 28.39 27.75 -13.51
CA GLN A 522 29.25 28.92 -13.33
C GLN A 522 29.51 29.66 -14.66
N GLN A 523 28.64 29.47 -15.65
CA GLN A 523 28.79 30.07 -16.97
C GLN A 523 28.92 31.60 -16.89
N ALA A 524 30.04 32.11 -17.40
CA ALA A 524 30.39 33.52 -17.32
C ALA A 524 29.47 34.41 -18.18
N ASP A 525 28.85 33.83 -19.21
CA ASP A 525 27.83 34.48 -20.04
C ASP A 525 26.44 34.25 -19.42
N PRO A 526 25.78 35.30 -18.88
CA PRO A 526 24.47 35.17 -18.27
C PRO A 526 23.38 34.68 -19.23
N THR A 527 23.58 34.80 -20.55
CA THR A 527 22.61 34.31 -21.56
C THR A 527 22.66 32.79 -21.72
N LEU A 528 23.75 32.17 -21.27
CA LEU A 528 23.98 30.73 -21.34
C LEU A 528 23.82 30.05 -19.97
N TYR A 529 23.60 30.83 -18.91
CA TYR A 529 23.39 30.34 -17.55
C TYR A 529 22.08 29.54 -17.43
N VAL A 530 22.16 28.37 -16.81
CA VAL A 530 21.01 27.53 -16.46
C VAL A 530 21.02 27.23 -14.96
N ASP A 531 19.90 27.47 -14.27
CA ASP A 531 19.74 26.93 -12.91
C ASP A 531 19.61 25.40 -12.99
N GLN A 532 20.74 24.74 -12.74
CA GLN A 532 20.89 23.30 -12.75
C GLN A 532 19.92 22.58 -11.82
N LEU A 533 19.57 23.18 -10.68
CA LEU A 533 18.63 22.56 -9.73
C LEU A 533 17.20 22.61 -10.26
N GLU A 534 16.74 23.77 -10.73
CA GLU A 534 15.42 23.89 -11.35
C GLU A 534 15.30 22.96 -12.56
N ARG A 535 16.34 22.92 -13.41
CA ARG A 535 16.37 22.04 -14.57
C ARG A 535 16.33 20.56 -14.17
N PHE A 536 17.05 20.15 -13.13
CA PHE A 536 16.99 18.77 -12.64
C PHE A 536 15.60 18.41 -12.12
N VAL A 537 14.97 19.31 -11.36
CA VAL A 537 13.61 19.16 -10.82
C VAL A 537 12.58 18.96 -11.95
N GLU A 538 12.71 19.69 -13.07
CA GLU A 538 11.89 19.51 -14.27
C GLU A 538 12.09 18.17 -14.97
N VAL A 539 13.34 17.74 -15.13
CA VAL A 539 13.71 16.51 -15.84
C VAL A 539 13.36 15.29 -14.98
N ALA A 540 13.77 15.28 -13.72
CA ALA A 540 13.55 14.18 -12.81
C ALA A 540 12.07 13.98 -12.50
N ARG A 541 11.26 15.04 -12.38
CA ARG A 541 9.83 14.96 -12.01
C ARG A 541 9.60 14.10 -10.76
N GLY A 542 10.45 14.28 -9.74
CA GLY A 542 10.45 13.48 -8.52
C GLY A 542 10.93 12.03 -8.66
N ARG A 543 11.39 11.57 -9.84
CA ARG A 543 11.92 10.20 -10.03
C ARG A 543 13.28 9.99 -9.36
N ALA A 544 14.06 11.03 -9.14
CA ALA A 544 15.37 10.99 -8.49
C ALA A 544 15.49 12.09 -7.44
N VAL A 545 16.33 11.86 -6.44
CA VAL A 545 16.64 12.83 -5.40
C VAL A 545 17.73 13.78 -5.88
N ALA A 546 17.46 15.08 -5.79
CA ALA A 546 18.46 16.12 -6.02
C ALA A 546 19.24 16.40 -4.73
N ILE A 547 20.55 16.56 -4.85
CA ILE A 547 21.43 17.04 -3.77
C ILE A 547 22.15 18.30 -4.27
N GLY A 548 22.06 19.38 -3.49
CA GLY A 548 22.73 20.64 -3.83
C GLY A 548 21.79 21.85 -3.72
N ASN A 549 22.07 22.97 -4.37
CA ASN A 549 23.39 23.31 -4.92
C ASN A 549 23.78 24.73 -4.52
N VAL A 550 23.78 25.04 -3.22
CA VAL A 550 24.24 26.33 -2.70
C VAL A 550 25.71 26.55 -3.07
N ASP A 551 26.09 27.75 -3.50
CA ASP A 551 27.43 28.03 -4.02
C ASP A 551 28.53 27.76 -2.99
N ALA A 552 29.34 26.73 -3.26
CA ALA A 552 30.44 26.34 -2.38
C ALA A 552 31.52 27.43 -2.26
N THR A 553 31.71 28.28 -3.28
CA THR A 553 32.75 29.32 -3.27
C THR A 553 32.48 30.45 -2.26
N LYS A 554 31.20 30.68 -1.93
CA LYS A 554 30.78 31.71 -0.95
C LYS A 554 31.18 31.38 0.48
N PHE A 555 31.60 30.15 0.76
CA PHE A 555 31.96 29.72 2.11
C PHE A 555 33.30 30.28 2.60
N GLU A 556 34.17 30.77 1.70
CA GLU A 556 35.35 31.54 2.13
C GLU A 556 34.98 32.91 2.69
N LYS A 557 34.02 33.58 2.05
CA LYS A 557 33.58 34.91 2.44
C LYS A 557 32.26 35.28 1.78
N THR A 558 31.27 35.58 2.60
CA THR A 558 29.99 36.13 2.14
C THR A 558 29.32 36.91 3.28
N THR A 559 28.11 37.41 3.05
CA THR A 559 27.25 37.95 4.12
C THR A 559 26.19 36.94 4.51
N LYS A 560 25.70 37.04 5.75
CA LYS A 560 24.59 36.20 6.23
C LYS A 560 23.37 36.27 5.30
N ASP A 561 22.97 37.48 4.89
CA ASP A 561 21.81 37.68 4.02
C ASP A 561 22.00 37.03 2.64
N ALA A 562 23.19 37.12 2.06
CA ALA A 562 23.49 36.47 0.79
C ALA A 562 23.46 34.93 0.90
N MET A 563 23.93 34.37 2.02
CA MET A 563 23.84 32.93 2.28
C MET A 563 22.37 32.49 2.46
N VAL A 564 21.58 33.24 3.23
CA VAL A 564 20.13 32.98 3.38
C VAL A 564 19.42 33.02 2.03
N ALA A 565 19.74 34.00 1.18
CA ALA A 565 19.12 34.11 -0.15
C ALA A 565 19.42 32.90 -1.03
N ASP A 566 20.64 32.37 -1.00
CA ASP A 566 21.02 31.19 -1.79
C ASP A 566 20.36 29.90 -1.27
N VAL A 567 20.32 29.73 0.06
CA VAL A 567 19.56 28.63 0.69
C VAL A 567 18.09 28.67 0.27
N ARG A 568 17.46 29.84 0.31
CA ARG A 568 16.05 30.01 -0.08
C ARG A 568 15.82 29.71 -1.56
N ARG A 569 16.72 30.15 -2.46
CA ARG A 569 16.67 29.79 -3.89
C ARG A 569 16.58 28.27 -4.08
N CYS A 570 17.44 27.51 -3.41
CA CYS A 570 17.41 26.06 -3.50
C CYS A 570 16.11 25.45 -2.96
N LEU A 571 15.63 25.94 -1.81
CA LEU A 571 14.39 25.46 -1.21
C LEU A 571 13.16 25.74 -2.09
N ASP A 572 13.07 26.94 -2.64
CA ASP A 572 11.99 27.36 -3.53
C ASP A 572 11.94 26.53 -4.81
N ALA A 573 13.11 26.15 -5.36
CA ALA A 573 13.22 25.32 -6.56
C ALA A 573 12.82 23.85 -6.33
N ALA A 574 13.23 23.24 -5.22
CA ALA A 574 13.21 21.77 -5.11
C ALA A 574 12.43 21.19 -3.91
N ALA A 575 12.25 21.93 -2.81
CA ALA A 575 11.78 21.34 -1.56
C ALA A 575 10.38 20.72 -1.64
N ARG A 576 9.47 21.33 -2.42
CA ARG A 576 8.08 20.85 -2.58
C ARG A 576 7.97 19.47 -3.22
N GLN A 577 9.02 18.99 -3.90
CA GLN A 577 9.01 17.65 -4.50
C GLN A 577 9.34 16.53 -3.51
N SER A 578 9.74 16.85 -2.27
CA SER A 578 10.27 15.93 -1.23
C SER A 578 11.54 15.16 -1.59
N ALA A 579 11.82 14.94 -2.87
CA ALA A 579 13.02 14.30 -3.41
C ALA A 579 14.21 15.26 -3.45
N PHE A 580 14.53 15.90 -2.32
CA PHE A 580 15.56 16.93 -2.24
C PHE A 580 16.33 16.87 -0.91
N ILE A 581 17.65 16.99 -1.00
CA ILE A 581 18.55 17.21 0.13
C ILE A 581 19.32 18.50 -0.15
N LEU A 582 19.16 19.49 0.73
CA LEU A 582 19.87 20.75 0.59
C LEU A 582 21.35 20.54 0.87
N SER A 583 22.20 20.93 -0.06
CA SER A 583 23.65 20.80 0.08
C SER A 583 24.38 21.91 -0.66
N THR A 584 25.68 21.97 -0.44
CA THR A 584 26.58 22.79 -1.27
C THR A 584 26.72 22.19 -2.66
N SER A 585 27.05 23.03 -3.64
CA SER A 585 27.18 22.66 -5.04
C SER A 585 28.37 21.72 -5.28
N CYS A 586 29.43 21.88 -4.49
CA CYS A 586 30.62 21.03 -4.47
C CYS A 586 31.20 21.01 -3.04
N GLU A 587 32.38 20.44 -2.87
CA GLU A 587 33.14 20.60 -1.63
C GLU A 587 33.45 22.07 -1.35
N ILE A 588 33.26 22.50 -0.11
CA ILE A 588 33.61 23.86 0.29
C ILE A 588 35.13 24.01 0.39
N PRO A 589 35.68 25.21 0.12
CA PRO A 589 37.12 25.43 0.17
C PRO A 589 37.73 25.04 1.53
N PRO A 590 38.94 24.46 1.56
CA PRO A 590 39.57 24.01 2.81
C PRO A 590 39.74 25.12 3.85
N LYS A 591 39.80 26.39 3.45
CA LYS A 591 39.94 27.55 4.35
C LYS A 591 38.63 28.34 4.49
N SER A 592 37.48 27.69 4.28
CA SER A 592 36.16 28.28 4.49
C SER A 592 36.00 28.87 5.89
N ASP A 593 35.19 29.91 6.02
CA ASP A 593 34.85 30.52 7.30
C ASP A 593 33.84 29.64 8.07
N PRO A 594 34.20 29.13 9.26
CA PRO A 594 33.29 28.35 10.10
C PRO A 594 31.97 29.07 10.43
N GLU A 595 31.96 30.40 10.44
CA GLU A 595 30.75 31.19 10.66
C GLU A 595 29.77 31.10 9.48
N VAL A 596 30.28 31.09 8.25
CA VAL A 596 29.44 30.95 7.05
C VAL A 596 28.79 29.57 7.00
N VAL A 597 29.48 28.52 7.46
CA VAL A 597 28.90 27.18 7.63
C VAL A 597 27.74 27.19 8.63
N ARG A 598 27.87 27.90 9.75
CA ARG A 598 26.76 28.08 10.72
C ARG A 598 25.58 28.80 10.07
N TRP A 599 25.81 29.88 9.33
CA TRP A 599 24.73 30.60 8.66
C TRP A 599 23.97 29.74 7.65
N PHE A 600 24.67 28.89 6.90
CA PHE A 600 24.06 27.91 5.99
C PHE A 600 23.18 26.92 6.75
N MET A 601 23.69 26.30 7.82
CA MET A 601 22.95 25.32 8.61
C MET A 601 21.72 25.94 9.29
N ASP A 602 21.88 27.12 9.90
CA ASP A 602 20.77 27.85 10.56
C ASP A 602 19.67 28.22 9.56
N ALA A 603 20.07 28.72 8.38
CA ALA A 603 19.12 29.07 7.32
C ALA A 603 18.35 27.83 6.83
N ALA A 604 19.05 26.71 6.64
CA ALA A 604 18.43 25.46 6.23
C ALA A 604 17.44 24.92 7.26
N HIS A 605 17.77 24.99 8.55
CA HIS A 605 16.88 24.57 9.63
C HIS A 605 15.63 25.44 9.75
N GLU A 606 15.77 26.75 9.57
CA GLU A 606 14.69 27.71 9.75
C GLU A 606 13.76 27.82 8.53
N TYR A 607 14.33 27.86 7.33
CA TYR A 607 13.57 28.03 6.09
C TYR A 607 13.22 26.70 5.41
N GLY A 608 13.90 25.61 5.77
CA GLY A 608 13.62 24.27 5.24
C GLY A 608 12.44 23.55 5.88
N ARG A 609 11.76 24.13 6.86
CA ARG A 609 10.60 23.49 7.50
C ARG A 609 9.42 23.37 6.53
N TYR A 610 8.84 22.17 6.45
CA TYR A 610 7.81 21.91 5.44
C TYR A 610 6.50 22.64 5.74
N ASP A 611 6.15 22.85 7.01
CA ASP A 611 4.99 23.65 7.40
C ASP A 611 5.02 25.05 6.78
N ARG A 612 6.17 25.73 6.85
CA ARG A 612 6.38 27.04 6.23
C ARG A 612 6.43 27.01 4.71
N ILE A 613 7.11 26.00 4.14
CA ILE A 613 7.20 25.83 2.70
C ILE A 613 5.79 25.68 2.11
N PHE A 614 4.89 24.93 2.76
CA PHE A 614 3.53 24.73 2.26
C PHE A 614 2.53 25.84 2.64
N GLU A 615 2.81 26.66 3.65
CA GLU A 615 2.01 27.86 3.99
C GLU A 615 2.14 28.98 2.93
N THR A 616 3.30 29.10 2.30
CA THR A 616 3.52 30.08 1.23
C THR A 616 2.92 29.59 -0.10
N ALA A 617 2.44 30.50 -0.96
CA ALA A 617 2.04 30.14 -2.31
C ALA A 617 3.24 29.59 -3.10
N PRO A 618 3.06 28.61 -4.00
CA PRO A 618 4.15 28.15 -4.85
C PRO A 618 4.70 29.33 -5.68
N PRO A 619 6.02 29.42 -5.90
CA PRO A 619 6.58 30.42 -6.80
C PRO A 619 5.94 30.29 -8.18
N ALA A 620 5.75 31.42 -8.87
CA ALA A 620 5.15 31.43 -10.19
C ALA A 620 6.06 30.66 -11.17
N VAL A 621 5.60 29.52 -11.66
CA VAL A 621 6.30 28.76 -12.69
C VAL A 621 6.21 29.56 -13.98
N THR A 622 7.35 30.08 -14.46
CA THR A 622 7.41 30.71 -15.78
C THR A 622 7.14 29.61 -16.84
N PRO A 623 6.10 29.72 -17.68
CA PRO A 623 5.85 28.68 -18.67
C PRO A 623 7.02 28.60 -19.65
N ALA A 624 7.58 27.40 -19.81
CA ALA A 624 8.56 27.12 -20.86
C ALA A 624 8.02 27.57 -22.22
N ALA A 625 8.78 28.38 -22.95
CA ALA A 625 8.48 28.70 -24.34
C ALA A 625 8.40 27.39 -25.12
N ALA A 626 7.24 27.13 -25.74
CA ALA A 626 7.07 25.98 -26.61
C ALA A 626 8.15 26.00 -27.71
N PRO A 627 8.77 24.86 -28.06
CA PRO A 627 9.71 24.81 -29.17
C PRO A 627 8.96 25.27 -30.43
N GLY A 628 9.49 26.33 -31.06
CA GLY A 628 8.94 26.90 -32.28
C GLY A 628 8.83 25.82 -33.35
N ASP A 629 7.61 25.64 -33.84
CA ASP A 629 7.31 24.80 -34.99
C ASP A 629 8.03 25.39 -36.21
N SER A 630 9.18 24.81 -36.56
CA SER A 630 9.88 25.11 -37.80
C SER A 630 9.02 24.58 -38.94
N GLY A 631 8.10 25.41 -39.42
CA GLY A 631 7.21 25.12 -40.53
C GLY A 631 7.98 24.88 -41.81
N ASP A 632 8.23 23.60 -42.12
CA ASP A 632 8.68 23.15 -43.43
C ASP A 632 7.54 23.32 -44.44
N ALA A 633 7.63 24.38 -45.24
CA ALA A 633 6.72 24.65 -46.35
C ALA A 633 6.93 23.61 -47.48
N LYS A 634 6.05 22.60 -47.56
CA LYS A 634 5.93 21.76 -48.76
C LYS A 634 5.38 22.57 -49.95
N PRO A 635 5.98 22.47 -51.15
CA PRO A 635 5.50 23.20 -52.32
C PRO A 635 4.22 22.55 -52.88
N LYS A 636 3.19 23.37 -53.08
CA LYS A 636 1.98 23.00 -53.81
C LYS A 636 2.31 22.77 -55.29
N ARG A 637 2.19 21.53 -55.78
CA ARG A 637 1.97 21.28 -57.21
C ARG A 637 0.47 21.33 -57.51
N LYS A 638 0.08 22.34 -58.29
CA LYS A 638 -1.18 22.35 -59.06
C LYS A 638 -0.88 21.85 -60.47
N ARG A 639 -1.71 20.90 -60.92
CA ARG A 639 -1.84 20.33 -62.28
C ARG A 639 -0.70 19.47 -62.78
#